data_AF-A0A2H5YBY7-F1
#
_entry.id   AF-A0A2H5YBY7-F1
#
_cell.length_a   1.000
_cell.length_b   1.000
_cell.length_c   1.000
_cell.angle_alpha   90.00
_cell.angle_beta   90.00
_cell.angle_gamma   90.00
#
_symmetry.space_group_name_H-M   'P 1'
#
loop_
_entity.id
_entity.type
_entity.pdbx_description
1 polymer ?
#
loop_
_entity_poly.entity_id
_entity_poly.type
_entity_poly.pdbx_seq_one_letter_code
_entity_poly.pdbx_strand_id
1 'polypeptide(L)'
;MVVTPRLYYDLSPQGLAFYAHSSDPSGRGPVLVLLVGPGNVLEAPPEKAVSIRPGVLSVACADGWVVILDVAEGTARRSGPGGEEVYNGSLEEGNEGRGWVPVR
;
A
#
# COMPACT_ATOMS: atom_id res chain seq x y z
N MET A 1 13.16 -20.31 -15.68
CA MET A 1 11.79 -19.97 -15.22
C MET A 1 11.96 -18.97 -14.09
N VAL A 2 11.68 -17.69 -14.31
CA VAL A 2 11.80 -16.67 -13.26
C VAL A 2 10.57 -16.84 -12.37
N VAL A 3 10.77 -17.35 -11.15
CA VAL A 3 9.70 -17.42 -10.14
C VAL A 3 9.54 -16.01 -9.62
N THR A 4 8.54 -15.30 -10.13
CA THR A 4 8.17 -13.99 -9.61
C THR A 4 7.68 -14.18 -8.17
N PRO A 5 8.31 -13.57 -7.17
CA PRO A 5 7.85 -13.71 -5.80
C PRO A 5 6.42 -13.15 -5.67
N ARG A 6 5.48 -13.99 -5.24
CA ARG A 6 4.10 -13.59 -4.93
C ARG A 6 4.09 -12.64 -3.72
N LEU A 7 3.65 -11.40 -3.91
CA LEU A 7 3.38 -10.51 -2.79
C LEU A 7 2.27 -11.12 -1.91
N TYR A 8 2.54 -11.36 -0.62
CA TYR A 8 1.52 -11.79 0.34
C TYR A 8 1.07 -10.58 1.14
N TYR A 9 -0.23 -10.31 1.13
CA TYR A 9 -0.82 -9.17 1.82
C TYR A 9 -2.20 -9.53 2.38
N ASP A 10 -2.63 -8.79 3.39
CA ASP A 10 -3.97 -8.84 3.96
C ASP A 10 -4.60 -7.46 3.93
N LEU A 11 -5.87 -7.38 3.51
CA LEU A 11 -6.64 -6.15 3.48
C LEU A 11 -7.68 -6.22 4.60
N SER A 12 -7.76 -5.16 5.40
CA SER A 12 -8.78 -5.02 6.41
C SER A 12 -9.35 -3.60 6.40
N PRO A 13 -10.52 -3.37 7.03
CA PRO A 13 -11.02 -2.01 7.20
C PRO A 13 -10.07 -1.08 7.96
N GLN A 14 -9.12 -1.64 8.72
CA GLN A 14 -8.12 -0.90 9.47
C GLN A 14 -6.87 -0.58 8.65
N GLY A 15 -6.65 -1.25 7.51
CA GLY A 15 -5.49 -1.01 6.68
C GLY A 15 -5.03 -2.21 5.86
N LEU A 16 -3.72 -2.26 5.62
CA LEU A 16 -3.06 -3.24 4.77
C LEU A 16 -1.79 -3.75 5.43
N ALA A 17 -1.64 -5.07 5.49
CA ALA A 17 -0.46 -5.72 6.03
C ALA A 17 0.26 -6.53 4.94
N PHE A 18 1.59 -6.43 4.88
CA PHE A 18 2.44 -7.24 4.01
C PHE A 18 3.20 -8.28 4.82
N TYR A 19 3.44 -9.44 4.21
CA TYR A 19 4.14 -10.56 4.83
C TYR A 19 5.30 -11.02 3.95
N ALA A 20 6.41 -11.45 4.58
CA ALA A 20 7.50 -12.09 3.86
C ALA A 20 7.07 -13.45 3.26
N HIS A 21 7.60 -13.81 2.10
CA HIS A 21 7.49 -15.15 1.48
C HIS A 21 7.80 -16.29 2.47
N SER A 22 7.21 -17.48 2.42
CA SER A 22 6.03 -18.04 1.75
C SER A 22 5.38 -19.02 2.74
N SER A 23 4.05 -19.07 2.77
CA SER A 23 3.23 -20.11 3.42
C SER A 23 3.03 -20.12 4.94
N ASP A 24 3.61 -19.21 5.73
CA ASP A 24 3.39 -19.23 7.18
C ASP A 24 2.90 -17.89 7.79
N PRO A 25 1.59 -17.65 7.88
CA PRO A 25 1.03 -16.57 8.70
C PRO A 25 1.17 -16.82 10.22
N SER A 26 1.70 -17.98 10.65
CA SER A 26 1.62 -18.47 12.03
C SER A 26 2.86 -18.24 12.91
N GLY A 27 3.86 -17.46 12.49
CA GLY A 27 5.04 -17.24 13.36
C GLY A 27 5.84 -15.96 13.20
N ARG A 28 5.69 -15.22 12.09
CA ARG A 28 6.34 -13.92 11.92
C ARG A 28 5.28 -12.92 11.52
N GLY A 29 5.11 -11.89 12.34
CA GLY A 29 4.14 -10.82 12.08
C GLY A 29 4.40 -10.12 10.74
N PRO A 30 3.51 -9.21 10.34
CA PRO A 30 3.67 -8.46 9.10
C PRO A 30 5.01 -7.71 9.07
N VAL A 31 5.64 -7.66 7.89
CA VAL A 31 6.87 -6.91 7.66
C VAL A 31 6.61 -5.43 7.42
N LEU A 32 5.39 -5.09 7.00
CA LEU A 32 4.92 -3.72 6.83
C LEU A 32 3.43 -3.70 7.13
N VAL A 33 2.98 -2.70 7.91
CA VAL A 33 1.57 -2.44 8.19
C VAL A 33 1.30 -0.99 7.85
N LEU A 34 0.33 -0.75 6.98
CA LEU A 34 -0.20 0.56 6.65
C LEU A 34 -1.58 0.68 7.27
N LEU A 35 -1.81 1.69 8.09
CA LEU A 35 -3.04 1.93 8.83
C LEU A 35 -3.85 3.03 8.17
N VAL A 36 -5.17 2.87 8.20
CA VAL A 36 -6.10 3.91 7.76
C VAL A 36 -6.02 5.10 8.71
N GLY A 37 -5.75 6.29 8.19
CA GLY A 37 -5.71 7.51 8.98
C GLY A 37 -5.45 8.77 8.16
N PRO A 38 -5.79 9.97 8.68
CA PRO A 38 -5.54 11.23 7.99
C PRO A 38 -4.03 11.43 7.71
N GLY A 39 -3.67 11.74 6.47
CA GLY A 39 -2.28 11.93 6.07
C GLY A 39 -1.45 10.65 5.99
N ASN A 40 -2.03 9.47 6.19
CA ASN A 40 -1.34 8.20 5.98
C ASN A 40 -1.34 7.80 4.50
N VAL A 41 -0.57 6.76 4.19
CA VAL A 41 -0.60 6.11 2.87
C VAL A 41 -1.99 5.55 2.56
N LEU A 42 -2.77 5.20 3.56
CA LEU A 42 -4.20 4.87 3.41
C LEU A 42 -5.01 5.91 4.17
N GLU A 43 -5.65 6.85 3.47
CA GLU A 43 -6.58 7.80 4.10
C GLU A 43 -8.00 7.23 4.22
N ALA A 44 -8.31 6.20 3.43
CA ALA A 44 -9.58 5.48 3.45
C ALA A 44 -9.35 3.96 3.45
N PRO A 45 -10.33 3.18 3.94
CA PRO A 45 -10.24 1.72 3.95
C PRO A 45 -9.94 1.14 2.56
N PRO A 46 -8.94 0.24 2.44
CA PRO A 46 -8.71 -0.48 1.20
C PRO A 46 -9.81 -1.53 0.98
N GLU A 47 -10.35 -1.61 -0.23
CA GLU A 47 -11.45 -2.53 -0.56
C GLU A 47 -10.97 -3.76 -1.31
N LYS A 48 -10.11 -3.56 -2.33
CA LYS A 48 -9.61 -4.64 -3.18
C LYS A 48 -8.31 -4.27 -3.87
N ALA A 49 -7.47 -5.28 -4.10
CA ALA A 49 -6.35 -5.13 -5.01
C ALA A 49 -6.86 -5.03 -6.46
N VAL A 50 -6.38 -4.02 -7.20
CA VAL A 50 -6.71 -3.80 -8.62
C VAL A 50 -5.60 -4.27 -9.55
N SER A 51 -4.35 -4.31 -9.09
CA SER A 51 -3.21 -4.85 -9.84
C SER A 51 -2.15 -5.36 -8.88
N ILE A 52 -1.54 -6.49 -9.24
CA ILE A 52 -0.45 -7.10 -8.47
C ILE A 52 0.68 -7.40 -9.46
N ARG A 53 1.81 -6.72 -9.29
CA ARG A 53 3.05 -6.94 -10.04
C ARG A 53 4.16 -7.23 -9.04
N PRO A 54 5.26 -7.88 -9.44
CA PRO A 54 6.42 -8.02 -8.56
C PRO A 54 6.82 -6.67 -7.96
N GLY A 55 6.84 -6.59 -6.63
CA GLY A 55 7.21 -5.37 -5.88
C GLY A 55 6.16 -4.25 -5.87
N VAL A 56 5.06 -4.36 -6.62
CA VAL A 56 4.07 -3.28 -6.75
C VAL A 56 2.66 -3.80 -6.53
N LEU A 57 1.95 -3.21 -5.57
CA LEU A 57 0.54 -3.48 -5.29
C LEU A 57 -0.29 -2.22 -5.55
N SER A 58 -1.33 -2.33 -6.34
CA SER A 58 -2.33 -1.28 -6.51
C SER A 58 -3.62 -1.68 -5.83
N VAL A 59 -4.19 -0.80 -5.02
CA VAL A 59 -5.37 -1.05 -4.18
C VAL A 59 -6.39 0.06 -4.39
N ALA A 60 -7.64 -0.31 -4.64
CA ALA A 60 -8.75 0.63 -4.62
C ALA A 60 -9.22 0.85 -3.18
N CYS A 61 -9.44 2.11 -2.82
CA CYS A 61 -9.90 2.55 -1.52
C CYS A 61 -11.35 3.08 -1.59
N ALA A 62 -12.04 3.07 -0.45
CA ALA A 62 -13.45 3.44 -0.34
C ALA A 62 -13.78 4.90 -0.72
N ASP A 63 -12.78 5.79 -0.74
CA ASP A 63 -12.89 7.18 -1.18
C ASP A 63 -12.74 7.38 -2.70
N GLY A 64 -12.62 6.28 -3.45
CA GLY A 64 -12.49 6.28 -4.90
C GLY A 64 -11.06 6.50 -5.41
N TRP A 65 -10.07 6.61 -4.52
CA TRP A 65 -8.67 6.64 -4.90
C TRP A 65 -8.11 5.23 -5.15
N VAL A 66 -7.16 5.14 -6.06
CA VAL A 66 -6.31 3.95 -6.22
C VAL A 66 -4.93 4.28 -5.67
N VAL A 67 -4.53 3.60 -4.60
CA VAL A 67 -3.21 3.71 -3.98
C VAL A 67 -2.29 2.66 -4.61
N ILE A 68 -1.18 3.12 -5.17
CA ILE A 68 -0.12 2.32 -5.79
C ILE A 68 1.08 2.32 -4.85
N LEU A 69 1.39 1.14 -4.33
CA LEU A 69 2.44 0.89 -3.35
C LEU A 69 3.60 0.22 -4.09
N ASP A 70 4.71 0.92 -4.22
CA ASP A 70 5.97 0.35 -4.70
C ASP A 70 6.78 -0.10 -3.49
N VAL A 71 6.63 -1.38 -3.15
CA VAL A 71 7.29 -2.01 -2.01
C VAL A 71 8.78 -2.21 -2.27
N ALA A 72 9.19 -2.29 -3.54
CA ALA A 72 10.61 -2.41 -3.90
C ALA A 72 11.34 -1.07 -3.70
N GLU A 73 10.73 0.02 -4.13
CA GLU A 73 11.29 1.37 -4.00
C GLU A 73 10.93 2.05 -2.67
N GLY A 74 10.04 1.46 -1.88
CA GLY A 74 9.59 2.02 -0.60
C GLY A 74 8.74 3.28 -0.74
N THR A 75 8.03 3.45 -1.87
CA THR A 75 7.26 4.67 -2.19
C THR A 75 5.77 4.39 -2.41
N ALA A 76 4.95 5.43 -2.32
CA ALA A 76 3.52 5.37 -2.63
C ALA A 76 3.08 6.51 -3.54
N ARG A 77 2.16 6.20 -4.45
CA ARG A 77 1.44 7.14 -5.31
C ARG A 77 -0.04 6.86 -5.21
N ARG A 78 -0.89 7.85 -5.44
CA ARG A 78 -2.32 7.61 -5.63
C ARG A 78 -2.86 8.36 -6.84
N SER A 79 -3.86 7.78 -7.48
CA SER A 79 -4.53 8.35 -8.64
C SER A 79 -6.04 8.25 -8.44
N GLY A 80 -6.76 9.33 -8.76
CA GLY A 80 -8.18 9.43 -8.47
C GLY A 80 -8.80 10.75 -8.93
N PRO A 81 -9.99 11.11 -8.40
CA PRO A 81 -10.76 12.28 -8.82
C PRO A 81 -10.00 13.62 -8.70
N GLY A 82 -8.99 13.71 -7.83
CA GLY A 82 -8.16 14.89 -7.62
C GLY A 82 -6.91 14.97 -8.50
N GLY A 83 -6.65 13.98 -9.35
CA GLY A 83 -5.42 13.86 -10.14
C GLY A 83 -4.47 12.81 -9.55
N GLU A 84 -3.17 12.97 -9.83
CA GLU A 84 -2.12 12.11 -9.26
C GLU A 84 -1.41 12.80 -8.11
N GLU A 85 -1.11 12.03 -7.06
CA GLU A 85 -0.37 12.50 -5.90
C GLU A 85 0.71 11.47 -5.49
N VAL A 86 1.78 11.97 -4.88
CA VAL A 86 2.87 11.17 -4.31
C VAL A 86 2.87 11.35 -2.80
N TYR A 87 3.10 10.27 -2.07
CA TYR A 87 3.19 10.35 -0.61
C TYR A 87 4.44 11.12 -0.19
N ASN A 88 4.31 12.01 0.80
CA ASN A 88 5.41 12.84 1.28
C ASN A 88 6.31 12.11 2.30
N GLY A 89 6.71 10.89 1.96
CA GLY A 89 7.48 10.00 2.81
C GLY A 89 7.67 8.63 2.17
N SER A 90 8.24 7.70 2.93
CA SER A 90 8.36 6.29 2.55
C SER A 90 7.18 5.46 3.04
N LEU A 91 7.08 4.21 2.55
CA LEU A 91 6.12 3.23 3.08
C LEU A 91 6.37 2.89 4.55
N GLU A 92 7.62 2.89 5.02
CA GLU A 92 7.96 2.65 6.43
C GLU A 92 7.42 3.77 7.33
N GLU A 93 7.43 5.00 6.83
CA GLU A 93 6.84 6.18 7.48
C GLU A 93 5.34 6.33 7.19
N GLY A 94 4.72 5.35 6.51
CA GLY A 94 3.38 5.49 5.93
C GLY A 94 2.22 5.72 6.91
N ASN A 95 2.50 5.59 8.21
CA ASN A 95 1.58 5.84 9.32
C ASN A 95 1.86 7.13 10.10
N GLU A 96 2.83 7.94 9.66
CA GLU A 96 3.26 9.15 10.36
C GLU A 96 2.44 10.39 9.96
N GLY A 97 1.40 10.26 9.14
CA GLY A 97 0.55 11.40 8.77
C GLY A 97 1.23 12.42 7.85
N ARG A 98 2.24 12.02 7.05
CA ARG A 98 3.04 12.94 6.21
C ARG A 98 2.25 13.60 5.08
N GLY A 99 1.11 13.02 4.70
CA GLY A 99 0.23 13.54 3.66
C GLY A 99 0.73 13.31 2.23
N TRP A 100 0.02 13.93 1.29
CA TRP A 100 0.19 13.73 -0.15
C TRP A 100 0.56 15.04 -0.85
N VAL A 101 1.38 14.94 -1.89
CA VAL A 101 1.81 16.07 -2.73
C VAL A 101 1.30 15.86 -4.15
N PRO A 102 0.57 16.84 -4.73
CA PRO A 102 0.14 16.77 -6.12
C PRO A 102 1.34 16.68 -7.08
N VAL A 103 1.24 15.78 -8.06
CA VAL A 103 2.18 15.72 -9.18
C VAL A 103 1.82 16.85 -10.14
N ARG A 104 2.76 17.77 -10.37
CA ARG A 104 2.61 18.88 -11.34
C ARG A 104 3.02 18.46 -12.74
#